data_AF-A0A7W7Q3P2-F1
#
_entry.id   AF-A0A7W7Q3P2-F1
#
_cell.length_a   1.000
_cell.length_b   1.000
_cell.length_c   1.000
_cell.angle_alpha   90.00
_cell.angle_beta   90.00
_cell.angle_gamma   90.00
#
_symmetry.space_group_name_H-M   'P 1'
#
loop_
_entity.id
_entity.type
_entity.pdbx_description
1 polymer ?
#
loop_
_entity_poly.entity_id
_entity_poly.type
_entity_poly.pdbx_seq_one_letter_code
_entity_poly.pdbx_strand_id
1 'polypeptide(L)'
;MTTVDVEVVERLLKSEVEDPVVVLLQGQPQVIAAHEQDTEEYRGALFVASRRSLLDQLGDPRDSPPELERIAAILSDMADRLGA
;
A
#
# COMPACT_ATOMS: atom_id res chain seq x y z
N MET A 1 -8.82 12.67 4.44
CA MET A 1 -8.32 12.55 3.06
C MET A 1 -6.95 11.94 3.18
N THR A 2 -6.90 10.63 3.05
CA THR A 2 -5.70 9.82 3.15
C THR A 2 -5.14 9.65 1.75
N THR A 3 -3.98 10.24 1.51
CA THR A 3 -3.33 10.20 0.20
C THR A 3 -2.34 9.06 0.14
N VAL A 4 -2.46 8.17 -0.86
CA VAL A 4 -1.42 7.20 -1.20
C VAL A 4 -0.69 7.70 -2.45
N ASP A 5 0.57 8.07 -2.29
CA ASP A 5 1.40 8.61 -3.37
C ASP A 5 2.23 7.52 -4.07
N VAL A 6 2.78 7.87 -5.24
CA VAL A 6 3.67 7.00 -6.04
C VAL A 6 4.82 6.44 -5.21
N GLU A 7 5.38 7.23 -4.30
CA GLU A 7 6.47 6.80 -3.43
C GLU A 7 6.08 5.59 -2.56
N VAL A 8 4.84 5.55 -2.05
CA VAL A 8 4.34 4.41 -1.27
C VAL A 8 4.21 3.17 -2.16
N VAL A 9 3.73 3.34 -3.38
CA VAL A 9 3.61 2.26 -4.37
C VAL A 9 4.98 1.70 -4.72
N GLU A 10 5.95 2.58 -5.01
CA GLU A 10 7.31 2.16 -5.29
C GLU A 10 7.96 1.46 -4.11
N ARG A 11 7.76 1.96 -2.89
CA ARG A 11 8.24 1.31 -1.65
C ARG A 11 7.63 -0.08 -1.50
N LEU A 12 6.33 -0.25 -1.74
CA LEU A 12 5.67 -1.55 -1.69
C LEU A 12 6.24 -2.53 -2.74
N LEU A 13 6.46 -2.06 -3.97
CA LEU A 13 6.95 -2.89 -5.08
C LEU A 13 8.44 -3.24 -4.97
N LYS A 14 9.25 -2.33 -4.41
CA LYS A 14 10.71 -2.49 -4.22
C LYS A 14 11.07 -3.03 -2.83
N SER A 15 10.09 -3.25 -1.95
CA SER A 15 10.36 -3.73 -0.59
C SER A 15 11.03 -5.10 -0.61
N GLU A 16 12.06 -5.25 0.23
CA GLU A 16 12.78 -6.51 0.45
C GLU A 16 12.20 -7.33 1.60
N VAL A 17 11.21 -6.80 2.32
CA VAL A 17 10.52 -7.52 3.41
C VAL A 17 9.66 -8.66 2.83
N GLU A 18 9.48 -9.70 3.63
CA GLU A 18 8.63 -10.84 3.29
C GLU A 18 7.14 -10.42 3.31
N ASP A 19 6.42 -10.74 2.23
CA ASP A 19 5.01 -10.38 2.02
C ASP A 19 4.68 -8.92 2.37
N PRO A 20 5.21 -7.93 1.63
CA PRO A 20 4.99 -6.53 1.94
C PRO A 20 3.54 -6.11 1.67
N VAL A 21 3.01 -5.33 2.60
CA VAL A 21 1.64 -4.80 2.59
C VAL A 21 1.63 -3.31 2.86
N VAL A 22 0.68 -2.59 2.27
CA VAL A 22 0.35 -1.21 2.63
C VAL A 22 -0.78 -1.21 3.65
N VAL A 23 -0.55 -0.53 4.76
CA VAL A 23 -1.54 -0.31 5.81
C VAL A 23 -1.72 1.19 6.07
N LEU A 24 -2.87 1.58 6.61
CA LEU A 24 -3.10 2.92 7.13
C LEU A 24 -3.01 2.90 8.65
N LEU A 25 -2.04 3.61 9.20
CA LEU A 25 -1.95 3.85 10.63
C LEU A 25 -2.25 5.33 10.89
N GLN A 26 -3.31 5.63 11.64
CA GLN A 26 -3.72 7.01 11.93
C GLN A 26 -3.88 7.89 10.67
N GLY A 27 -4.38 7.30 9.58
CA GLY A 27 -4.56 7.97 8.30
C GLY A 27 -3.28 8.19 7.49
N GLN A 28 -2.15 7.62 7.90
CA GLN A 28 -0.88 7.65 7.17
C GLN A 28 -0.57 6.28 6.55
N PRO A 29 -0.32 6.20 5.24
CA PRO A 29 0.06 4.95 4.60
C PRO A 29 1.49 4.52 4.98
N GLN A 30 1.64 3.26 5.35
CA GLN A 30 2.93 2.63 5.69
C GLN A 30 3.07 1.29 4.98
N VAL A 31 4.31 0.97 4.57
CA VAL A 31 4.67 -0.33 3.99
C VAL A 31 5.36 -1.15 5.07
N ILE A 32 4.78 -2.30 5.40
CA ILE A 32 5.27 -3.21 6.46
C ILE A 32 5.23 -4.65 5.96
N ALA A 33 5.83 -5.58 6.71
CA ALA A 33 5.61 -7.00 6.46
C ALA A 33 4.21 -7.41 6.97
N ALA A 34 3.56 -8.36 6.27
CA ALA A 34 2.22 -8.80 6.65
C ALA A 34 2.11 -9.29 8.10
N HIS A 35 3.16 -9.94 8.62
CA HIS A 35 3.17 -10.43 10.01
C HIS A 35 3.28 -9.32 11.06
N GLU A 36 3.68 -8.10 10.68
CA GLU A 36 3.81 -6.97 11.59
C GLU A 36 2.45 -6.31 11.89
N GLN A 37 1.41 -6.60 11.10
CA GLN A 37 0.08 -6.00 11.25
C GLN A 37 -0.54 -6.22 12.64
N ASP A 38 -0.27 -7.37 13.26
CA ASP A 38 -0.82 -7.75 14.57
C ASP A 38 0.06 -7.31 15.76
N THR A 39 1.18 -6.65 15.48
CA THR A 39 2.08 -6.14 16.53
C THR A 39 1.49 -4.90 17.22
N GLU A 40 2.01 -4.57 18.40
CA GLU A 40 1.54 -3.39 19.14
C GLU A 40 1.79 -2.07 18.38
N GLU A 41 2.84 -2.01 17.57
CA GLU A 41 3.23 -0.84 16.79
C GLU A 41 2.21 -0.49 15.69
N TYR A 42 1.62 -1.52 15.06
CA TYR A 42 0.64 -1.37 13.98
C TYR A 42 -0.78 -1.74 14.41
N ARG A 43 -1.02 -1.87 15.71
CA ARG A 43 -2.36 -2.18 16.24
C ARG A 43 -3.35 -1.10 15.82
N GLY A 44 -4.41 -1.51 15.13
CA GLY A 44 -5.43 -0.61 14.58
C GLY A 44 -5.08 -0.04 13.21
N ALA A 45 -3.99 -0.51 12.58
CA ALA A 45 -3.73 -0.21 11.19
C ALA A 45 -4.75 -0.93 10.28
N LEU A 46 -5.20 -0.25 9.24
CA LEU A 46 -6.14 -0.80 8.26
C LEU A 46 -5.37 -1.33 7.05
N PHE A 47 -5.58 -2.59 6.71
CA PHE A 47 -4.99 -3.16 5.50
C PHE A 47 -5.59 -2.54 4.24
N VAL A 48 -4.74 -2.02 3.37
CA VAL A 48 -5.15 -1.45 2.07
C VAL A 48 -4.94 -2.47 0.96
N ALA A 49 -3.69 -2.93 0.77
CA ALA A 49 -3.32 -3.85 -0.30
C ALA A 49 -2.00 -4.56 -0.01
N SER A 50 -1.82 -5.74 -0.62
CA SER A 50 -0.52 -6.43 -0.65
C SER A 50 0.17 -6.20 -1.99
N ARG A 51 1.51 -6.33 -2.02
CA ARG A 51 2.26 -6.31 -3.28
C ARG A 51 1.73 -7.35 -4.25
N ARG A 52 1.43 -8.57 -3.77
CA ARG A 52 0.92 -9.65 -4.60
C ARG A 52 -0.43 -9.29 -5.23
N SER A 53 -1.36 -8.74 -4.45
CA SER A 53 -2.66 -8.29 -4.95
C SER A 53 -2.54 -7.20 -6.02
N LEU A 54 -1.59 -6.26 -5.85
CA LEU A 54 -1.31 -5.26 -6.88
C LEU A 54 -0.77 -5.89 -8.15
N LEU A 55 0.22 -6.79 -8.03
CA LEU A 55 0.80 -7.48 -9.19
C LEU A 55 -0.24 -8.35 -9.93
N ASP A 56 -1.14 -9.01 -9.19
CA ASP A 56 -2.19 -9.84 -9.76
C ASP A 56 -3.26 -9.02 -10.49
N GLN A 57 -3.61 -7.83 -9.99
CA GLN A 57 -4.64 -6.98 -10.59
C GLN A 57 -4.11 -6.12 -11.74
N LEU A 58 -2.86 -5.66 -11.65
CA LEU A 58 -2.34 -4.57 -12.51
C LEU A 58 -1.13 -5.01 -13.34
N GLY A 59 -0.62 -6.22 -13.14
CA GLY A 59 0.65 -6.66 -13.72
C GLY A 59 1.84 -6.04 -13.00
N ASP A 60 3.00 -6.01 -13.63
CA ASP A 60 4.22 -5.40 -13.08
C ASP A 60 4.35 -3.94 -13.55
N PRO A 61 3.98 -2.93 -12.73
CA PRO A 61 3.97 -1.54 -13.15
C PRO A 61 5.33 -0.86 -12.98
N ARG A 62 6.38 -1.60 -12.55
CA ARG A 62 7.70 -1.05 -12.23
C ARG A 62 8.35 -0.29 -13.40
N ASP A 63 7.93 -0.57 -14.63
CA ASP A 63 8.50 0.01 -15.84
C ASP A 63 7.70 1.21 -16.42
N SER A 64 6.60 1.63 -15.78
CA SER A 64 5.72 2.68 -16.32
C SER A 64 5.33 3.74 -15.27
N PRO A 65 6.00 4.91 -15.24
CA PRO A 65 5.63 6.03 -14.36
C PRO A 65 4.15 6.45 -14.38
N PRO A 66 3.47 6.58 -15.55
CA PRO A 66 2.05 6.94 -15.56
C PRO A 66 1.16 5.82 -15.01
N GLU A 67 1.62 4.57 -15.03
CA GLU A 67 0.88 3.46 -14.41
C GLU A 67 1.01 3.54 -12.88
N LEU A 68 2.19 3.88 -12.34
CA LEU A 68 2.37 4.07 -10.91
C LEU A 68 1.48 5.18 -10.34
N GLU A 69 1.31 6.29 -11.06
CA GLU A 69 0.38 7.37 -10.67
C GLU A 69 -1.07 6.90 -10.63
N ARG A 70 -1.50 6.11 -11.63
CA ARG A 70 -2.84 5.51 -11.63
C ARG A 70 -3.05 4.58 -10.44
N ILE A 71 -2.05 3.77 -10.12
CA ILE A 71 -2.11 2.82 -9.00
C ILE A 71 -2.17 3.56 -7.67
N ALA A 72 -1.37 4.62 -7.52
CA ALA A 72 -1.42 5.49 -6.36
C ALA A 72 -2.82 6.09 -6.15
N ALA A 73 -3.45 6.60 -7.21
CA ALA A 73 -4.82 7.11 -7.15
C ALA A 73 -5.85 6.04 -6.75
N ILE A 74 -5.74 4.82 -7.27
CA ILE A 74 -6.62 3.69 -6.90
C ILE A 74 -6.44 3.32 -5.42
N LEU A 75 -5.20 3.21 -4.96
CA LEU A 75 -4.89 2.93 -3.55
C LEU A 75 -5.37 4.04 -2.64
N SER A 76 -5.29 5.30 -3.06
CA SER A 76 -5.80 6.44 -2.32
C SER A 76 -7.32 6.39 -2.16
N ASP A 77 -8.07 6.06 -3.21
CA ASP A 77 -9.54 5.90 -3.12
C ASP A 77 -9.92 4.74 -2.19
N MET A 78 -9.20 3.61 -2.28
CA MET A 78 -9.40 2.48 -1.37
C MET A 78 -9.06 2.86 0.08
N ALA A 79 -7.98 3.59 0.30
CA ALA A 79 -7.57 4.07 1.61
C ALA A 79 -8.60 5.02 2.22
N ASP A 80 -9.11 5.97 1.42
CA ASP A 80 -10.18 6.89 1.84
C ASP A 80 -11.46 6.14 2.22
N ARG A 81 -11.84 5.07 1.51
CA ARG A 81 -13.00 4.24 1.87
C ARG A 81 -12.83 3.48 3.19
N LEU A 82 -11.60 3.15 3.56
CA LEU A 82 -11.29 2.42 4.79
C LEU A 82 -11.17 3.35 6.00
N GLY A 83 -10.67 4.56 5.80
CA GLY A 83 -10.48 5.58 6.85
C GLY A 83 -11.63 6.57 7.04
N ALA A 84 -12.72 6.46 6.26
CA ALA A 84 -13.92 7.30 6.35
C ALA A 84 -14.82 6.96 7.54
#